data_AF-A0A7W8G6Z0-F1
#
_entry.id   AF-A0A7W8G6Z0-F1
#
_cell.length_a   1.000
_cell.length_b   1.000
_cell.length_c   1.000
_cell.angle_alpha   90.00
_cell.angle_beta   90.00
_cell.angle_gamma   90.00
#
_symmetry.space_group_name_H-M   'P 1'
#
loop_
_entity.id
_entity.type
_entity.pdbx_description
1 polymer ?
#
loop_
_entity_poly.entity_id
_entity_poly.type
_entity_poly.pdbx_seq_one_letter_code
_entity_poly.pdbx_strand_id
1 'polypeptide(L)'
;MPNLFDMSSLANDAQALYGIVQTFILFFIILALVFFAALVAIIAVLIKMRLADDSQKETAEYASHVLNAQEEERSRISAELHDTVAQDLKAAVTFLESDKPVCETRELLLKCITQIRSICYSIVPPELSGQSLSSALHSLCYNFKNKTGFEVSFFFKEEASRLLDSNFLSELQKLSIYRIVQESLTNIQKHAGTCEVSVFARKDYKNERGGGYTYI
;
A
#
# COMPACT_ATOMS: atom_id res chain seq x y z
N MET A 1 41.37 -58.48 -65.23
CA MET A 1 41.54 -57.36 -64.27
C MET A 1 40.54 -56.28 -64.63
N PRO A 2 39.41 -56.13 -63.91
CA PRO A 2 38.45 -55.08 -64.18
C PRO A 2 38.96 -53.73 -63.64
N ASN A 3 38.56 -52.66 -64.31
CA ASN A 3 39.12 -51.31 -64.24
C ASN A 3 39.05 -50.64 -62.86
N LEU A 4 40.23 -50.35 -62.29
CA LEU A 4 40.40 -49.39 -61.19
C LEU A 4 39.92 -47.96 -61.55
N PHE A 5 39.86 -47.62 -62.85
CA PHE A 5 39.49 -46.30 -63.34
C PHE A 5 37.98 -45.98 -63.24
N ASP A 6 37.12 -46.99 -63.29
CA ASP A 6 35.66 -46.84 -63.25
C ASP A 6 35.12 -46.74 -61.81
N MET A 7 35.88 -47.27 -60.83
CA MET A 7 35.54 -47.14 -59.41
C MET A 7 35.86 -45.75 -58.85
N SER A 8 36.86 -45.06 -59.40
CA SER A 8 37.20 -43.69 -58.99
C SER A 8 36.20 -42.64 -59.50
N SER A 9 35.66 -42.80 -60.72
CA SER A 9 34.61 -41.92 -61.24
C SER A 9 33.32 -42.08 -60.45
N LEU A 10 32.90 -43.32 -60.19
CA LEU A 10 31.72 -43.62 -59.37
C LEU A 10 31.84 -43.04 -57.94
N ALA A 11 33.03 -43.13 -57.34
CA ALA A 11 33.29 -42.57 -56.01
C ALA A 11 33.22 -41.03 -56.01
N ASN A 12 33.73 -40.37 -57.05
CA ASN A 12 33.66 -38.92 -57.19
C ASN A 12 32.21 -38.42 -57.38
N ASP A 13 31.41 -39.12 -58.18
CA ASP A 13 29.99 -38.79 -58.39
C ASP A 13 29.17 -38.97 -57.11
N ALA A 14 29.42 -40.06 -56.36
CA ALA A 14 28.80 -40.29 -55.06
C ALA A 14 29.19 -39.20 -54.03
N GLN A 15 30.45 -38.75 -54.05
CA GLN A 15 30.94 -37.70 -53.16
C GLN A 15 30.36 -36.31 -53.52
N ALA A 16 30.19 -36.02 -54.81
CA ALA A 16 29.51 -34.81 -55.28
C ALA A 16 28.03 -34.79 -54.86
N LEU A 17 27.33 -35.91 -55.02
CA LEU A 17 25.93 -36.05 -54.58
C LEU A 17 25.78 -35.88 -53.07
N TYR A 18 26.68 -36.48 -52.29
CA TYR A 18 26.70 -36.33 -50.83
C TYR A 18 26.87 -34.86 -50.40
N GLY A 19 27.78 -34.11 -51.03
CA GLY A 19 27.99 -32.69 -50.73
C GLY A 19 26.76 -31.82 -51.02
N ILE A 20 26.05 -32.09 -52.12
CA ILE A 20 24.81 -31.40 -52.47
C ILE A 20 23.73 -31.67 -51.42
N VAL A 21 23.49 -32.95 -51.07
CA VAL A 21 22.50 -33.35 -50.06
C VAL A 21 22.83 -32.74 -48.70
N GLN A 22 24.11 -32.77 -48.30
CA GLN A 22 24.57 -32.18 -47.03
C GLN A 22 24.32 -30.66 -46.97
N THR A 23 24.53 -29.94 -48.08
CA THR A 23 24.28 -28.49 -48.15
C THR A 23 22.79 -28.18 -47.98
N PHE A 24 21.90 -28.96 -48.62
CA PHE A 24 20.46 -28.81 -48.42
C PHE A 24 20.03 -29.10 -46.98
N ILE A 25 20.55 -30.16 -46.37
CA ILE A 25 20.26 -30.50 -44.97
C ILE A 25 20.67 -29.34 -44.03
N LEU A 26 21.88 -28.81 -44.19
CA LEU A 26 22.37 -27.68 -43.39
C LEU A 26 21.49 -26.43 -43.58
N PHE A 27 21.10 -26.13 -44.82
CA PHE A 27 20.20 -25.02 -45.12
C PHE A 27 18.86 -25.15 -44.38
N PHE A 28 18.21 -26.32 -44.44
CA PHE A 28 16.93 -26.54 -43.77
C PHE A 28 17.05 -26.52 -42.23
N ILE A 29 18.16 -27.01 -41.66
CA ILE A 29 18.42 -26.93 -40.22
C ILE A 29 18.53 -25.46 -39.78
N ILE A 30 19.32 -24.65 -40.50
CA ILE A 30 19.47 -23.22 -40.19
C ILE A 30 18.12 -22.50 -40.31
N LEU A 31 17.37 -22.77 -41.37
CA LEU A 31 16.05 -22.19 -41.57
C LEU A 31 15.09 -22.55 -40.43
N ALA A 32 15.08 -23.82 -40.01
CA ALA A 32 14.27 -24.28 -38.89
C ALA A 32 14.68 -23.60 -37.56
N LEU A 33 15.98 -23.43 -37.32
CA LEU A 33 16.49 -22.73 -36.13
C LEU A 33 16.10 -21.26 -36.12
N VAL A 34 16.19 -20.57 -37.26
CA VAL A 34 15.77 -19.17 -37.39
C VAL A 34 14.26 -19.05 -37.14
N PHE A 35 13.47 -19.95 -37.72
CA PHE A 35 12.03 -19.95 -37.52
C PHE A 35 11.66 -20.22 -36.06
N PHE A 36 12.32 -21.20 -35.43
CA PHE A 36 12.13 -21.52 -34.02
C PHE A 36 12.50 -20.33 -33.13
N ALA A 37 13.64 -19.68 -33.38
CA ALA A 37 14.06 -18.50 -32.63
C ALA A 37 13.06 -17.34 -32.79
N ALA A 38 12.56 -17.11 -34.01
CA ALA A 38 11.54 -16.10 -34.28
C ALA A 38 10.23 -16.41 -33.54
N LEU A 39 9.78 -17.67 -33.56
CA LEU A 39 8.59 -18.11 -32.82
C LEU A 39 8.74 -17.86 -31.32
N VAL A 40 9.87 -18.25 -30.74
CA VAL A 40 10.16 -18.03 -29.31
C VAL A 40 10.19 -16.53 -28.99
N ALA A 41 10.80 -15.71 -29.84
CA ALA A 41 10.83 -14.26 -29.66
C ALA A 41 9.42 -13.65 -29.69
N ILE A 42 8.58 -14.06 -30.65
CA ILE A 42 7.19 -13.60 -30.76
C ILE A 42 6.41 -13.99 -29.50
N ILE A 43 6.50 -15.25 -29.06
CA ILE A 43 5.82 -15.72 -27.84
C ILE A 43 6.29 -14.93 -26.62
N ALA A 44 7.60 -14.70 -26.48
CA ALA A 44 8.15 -13.92 -25.37
C ALA A 44 7.65 -12.47 -25.37
N VAL A 45 7.55 -11.84 -26.54
CA VAL A 45 6.96 -10.49 -26.69
C VAL A 45 5.49 -10.48 -26.29
N LEU A 46 4.70 -11.46 -26.74
CA LEU A 46 3.28 -11.56 -26.41
C LEU A 46 3.05 -11.75 -24.91
N ILE A 47 3.85 -12.59 -24.25
CA ILE A 47 3.79 -12.78 -22.79
C ILE A 47 4.13 -11.48 -22.06
N LYS A 48 5.21 -10.80 -22.46
CA LYS A 48 5.60 -9.51 -21.87
C LYS A 48 4.51 -8.45 -22.02
N MET A 49 3.87 -8.38 -23.19
CA MET A 49 2.77 -7.44 -23.43
C MET A 49 1.57 -7.72 -22.52
N ARG A 50 1.18 -8.98 -22.34
CA ARG A 50 0.08 -9.35 -21.42
C ARG A 50 0.41 -9.01 -19.96
N LEU A 51 1.62 -9.36 -19.50
CA LEU A 51 2.05 -9.04 -18.15
C LEU A 51 2.07 -7.53 -17.88
N ALA A 52 2.48 -6.73 -18.87
CA ALA A 52 2.48 -5.28 -18.76
C ALA A 52 1.05 -4.70 -18.72
N ASP A 53 0.12 -5.27 -19.48
CA ASP A 53 -1.29 -4.86 -19.50
C ASP A 53 -1.99 -5.19 -18.16
N ASP A 54 -1.78 -6.40 -17.64
CA ASP A 54 -2.34 -6.81 -16.34
C ASP A 54 -1.82 -5.93 -15.20
N SER A 55 -0.51 -5.63 -15.18
CA SER A 55 0.08 -4.75 -14.17
C SER A 55 -0.43 -3.30 -14.27
N GLN A 56 -0.67 -2.80 -15.49
CA GLN A 56 -1.25 -1.46 -15.68
C GLN A 56 -2.70 -1.39 -15.21
N LYS A 57 -3.51 -2.42 -15.49
CA LYS A 57 -4.89 -2.51 -15.02
C LYS A 57 -4.96 -2.54 -13.50
N GLU A 58 -4.16 -3.38 -12.85
CA GLU A 58 -4.10 -3.43 -11.39
C GLU A 58 -3.75 -2.06 -10.80
N THR A 59 -2.71 -1.41 -11.34
CA THR A 59 -2.28 -0.08 -10.88
C THR A 59 -3.36 0.99 -11.09
N ALA A 60 -4.05 0.95 -12.23
CA ALA A 60 -5.12 1.89 -12.56
C ALA A 60 -6.37 1.69 -11.67
N GLU A 61 -6.72 0.44 -11.39
CA GLU A 61 -7.80 0.09 -10.45
C GLU A 61 -7.47 0.57 -9.04
N TYR A 62 -6.27 0.29 -8.52
CA TYR A 62 -5.84 0.82 -7.22
C TYR A 62 -5.86 2.35 -7.18
N ALA A 63 -5.35 3.02 -8.23
CA ALA A 63 -5.36 4.47 -8.31
C ALA A 63 -6.81 5.02 -8.31
N SER A 64 -7.72 4.38 -9.05
CA SER A 64 -9.14 4.77 -9.07
C SER A 64 -9.80 4.58 -7.71
N HIS A 65 -9.54 3.46 -7.02
CA HIS A 65 -10.05 3.22 -5.67
C HIS A 65 -9.54 4.26 -4.67
N VAL A 66 -8.26 4.62 -4.72
CA VAL A 66 -7.69 5.65 -3.85
C VAL A 66 -8.30 7.02 -4.12
N LEU A 67 -8.46 7.40 -5.40
CA LEU A 67 -9.08 8.67 -5.77
C LEU A 67 -10.55 8.75 -5.33
N ASN A 68 -11.32 7.68 -5.54
CA ASN A 68 -12.71 7.61 -5.11
C ASN A 68 -12.84 7.70 -3.59
N ALA A 69 -12.02 6.97 -2.84
CA ALA A 69 -12.00 7.04 -1.39
C ALA A 69 -11.60 8.44 -0.89
N GLN A 70 -10.67 9.11 -1.56
CA GLN A 70 -10.28 10.47 -1.23
C GLN A 70 -11.41 11.49 -1.48
N GLU A 71 -12.15 11.34 -2.59
CA GLU A 71 -13.27 12.23 -2.92
C GLU A 71 -14.47 12.00 -1.98
N GLU A 72 -14.74 10.75 -1.63
CA GLU A 72 -15.76 10.39 -0.63
C GLU A 72 -15.43 11.01 0.73
N GLU A 73 -14.18 10.91 1.17
CA GLU A 73 -13.75 11.50 2.44
C GLU A 73 -13.83 13.03 2.42
N ARG A 74 -13.45 13.67 1.30
CA ARG A 74 -13.63 15.12 1.12
C ARG A 74 -15.11 15.52 1.21
N SER A 75 -15.98 14.78 0.53
CA SER A 75 -17.43 15.01 0.55
C SER A 75 -17.99 14.87 1.97
N ARG A 76 -17.58 13.80 2.68
CA ARG A 76 -17.95 13.55 4.08
C ARG A 76 -17.53 14.69 5.00
N ILE A 77 -16.26 15.13 4.92
CA ILE A 77 -15.74 16.24 5.73
C ILE A 77 -16.50 17.54 5.42
N SER A 78 -16.75 17.84 4.15
CA SER A 78 -17.50 19.03 3.75
C SER A 78 -18.93 19.02 4.30
N ALA A 79 -19.62 17.87 4.25
CA ALA A 79 -20.95 17.72 4.82
C ALA A 79 -20.95 17.92 6.35
N GLU A 80 -20.00 17.28 7.06
CA GLU A 80 -19.88 17.38 8.52
C GLU A 80 -19.59 18.83 8.96
N LEU A 81 -18.67 19.52 8.28
CA LEU A 81 -18.39 20.93 8.53
C LEU A 81 -19.60 21.83 8.26
N HIS A 82 -20.31 21.59 7.16
CA HIS A 82 -21.46 22.40 6.78
C HIS A 82 -22.62 22.24 7.77
N ASP A 83 -22.92 21.00 8.17
CA ASP A 83 -24.08 20.72 9.00
C ASP A 83 -23.86 21.05 10.48
N THR A 84 -22.64 20.92 11.00
CA THR A 84 -22.39 21.26 12.41
C THR A 84 -21.82 22.66 12.56
N VAL A 85 -20.68 22.94 11.94
CA VAL A 85 -19.89 24.15 12.21
C VAL A 85 -20.54 25.38 11.58
N ALA A 86 -20.93 25.31 10.30
CA ALA A 86 -21.52 26.46 9.63
C ALA A 86 -22.90 26.83 10.21
N GLN A 87 -23.70 25.84 10.62
CA GLN A 87 -24.97 26.08 11.30
C GLN A 87 -24.78 26.73 12.68
N ASP A 88 -23.88 26.19 13.51
CA ASP A 88 -23.62 26.75 14.85
C ASP A 88 -23.01 28.17 14.75
N LEU A 89 -22.15 28.46 13.76
CA LEU A 89 -21.64 29.81 13.50
C LEU A 89 -22.73 30.78 13.05
N LYS A 90 -23.65 30.35 12.18
CA LYS A 90 -24.78 31.16 11.73
C LYS A 90 -25.70 31.53 12.89
N ALA A 91 -25.98 30.57 13.78
CA ALA A 91 -26.74 30.83 14.99
C ALA A 91 -26.01 31.81 15.95
N ALA A 92 -24.68 31.73 16.05
CA ALA A 92 -23.90 32.69 16.84
C ALA A 92 -24.01 34.12 16.29
N VAL A 93 -23.96 34.30 14.96
CA VAL A 93 -24.17 35.60 14.30
C VAL A 93 -25.56 36.14 14.59
N THR A 94 -26.60 35.31 14.44
CA THR A 94 -27.98 35.71 14.75
C THR A 94 -28.15 36.12 16.22
N PHE A 95 -27.49 35.44 17.16
CA PHE A 95 -27.55 35.80 18.59
C PHE A 95 -26.88 37.15 18.87
N LEU A 96 -25.77 37.46 18.20
CA LEU A 96 -25.11 38.76 18.28
C LEU A 96 -25.96 39.89 17.68
N GLU A 97 -26.68 39.63 16.59
CA GLU A 97 -27.57 40.60 15.95
C GLU A 97 -28.87 40.85 16.74
N SER A 98 -29.25 39.92 17.63
CA SER A 98 -30.51 39.94 18.37
C SER A 98 -30.38 40.47 19.82
N ASP A 99 -29.24 41.06 20.19
CA ASP A 99 -28.94 41.59 21.53
C ASP A 99 -29.14 40.55 22.67
N LYS A 100 -28.94 39.26 22.34
CA LYS A 100 -28.98 38.16 23.32
C LYS A 100 -27.77 38.19 24.24
N PRO A 101 -27.84 37.55 25.43
CA PRO A 101 -26.73 37.51 26.37
C PRO A 101 -25.45 36.96 25.72
N VAL A 102 -24.36 37.73 25.82
CA VAL A 102 -23.04 37.36 25.27
C VAL A 102 -22.57 35.98 25.75
N CYS A 103 -23.06 35.49 26.89
CA CYS A 103 -22.73 34.16 27.40
C CYS A 103 -23.26 33.03 26.49
N GLU A 104 -24.47 33.13 25.95
CA GLU A 104 -25.08 32.10 25.07
C GLU A 104 -24.30 32.01 23.75
N THR A 105 -23.94 33.15 23.17
CA THR A 105 -23.08 33.21 21.98
C THR A 105 -21.71 32.61 22.26
N ARG A 106 -21.11 32.91 23.42
CA ARG A 106 -19.80 32.38 23.81
C ARG A 106 -19.81 30.85 23.93
N GLU A 107 -20.84 30.27 24.54
CA GLU A 107 -20.98 28.81 24.65
C GLU A 107 -21.13 28.15 23.28
N LEU A 108 -21.92 28.75 22.39
CA LEU A 108 -22.11 28.24 21.03
C LEU A 108 -20.81 28.28 20.22
N LEU A 109 -20.02 29.34 20.35
CA LEU A 109 -18.69 29.44 19.72
C LEU A 109 -17.70 28.41 20.29
N LEU A 110 -17.72 28.16 21.60
CA LEU A 110 -16.89 27.11 22.21
C LEU A 110 -17.28 25.71 21.71
N LYS A 111 -18.58 25.48 21.47
CA LYS A 111 -19.09 24.26 20.85
C LYS A 111 -18.59 24.11 19.40
N CYS A 112 -18.66 25.15 18.57
CA CYS A 112 -18.06 25.15 17.22
C CYS A 112 -16.58 24.79 17.25
N ILE A 113 -15.80 25.42 18.14
CA ILE A 113 -14.36 25.17 18.27
C ILE A 113 -14.11 23.70 18.60
N THR A 114 -14.94 23.11 19.46
CA THR A 114 -14.82 21.70 19.84
C THR A 114 -15.16 20.77 18.67
N GLN A 115 -16.19 21.07 17.89
CA GLN A 115 -16.56 20.31 16.69
C GLN A 115 -15.49 20.39 15.60
N ILE A 116 -14.99 21.60 15.29
CA ILE A 116 -13.89 21.79 14.33
C ILE A 116 -12.68 20.96 14.75
N ARG A 117 -12.31 21.03 16.03
CA ARG A 117 -11.21 20.22 16.56
C ARG A 117 -11.48 18.74 16.33
N SER A 118 -12.67 18.23 16.65
CA SER A 118 -13.05 16.84 16.43
C SER A 118 -12.92 16.41 14.95
N ILE A 119 -13.36 17.26 14.03
CA ILE A 119 -13.21 17.01 12.59
C ILE A 119 -11.73 16.98 12.21
N CYS A 120 -10.92 17.92 12.71
CA CYS A 120 -9.47 17.91 12.49
C CYS A 120 -8.80 16.66 13.06
N TYR A 121 -9.19 16.20 14.27
CA TYR A 121 -8.72 14.93 14.86
C TYR A 121 -8.98 13.73 13.93
N SER A 122 -10.10 13.73 13.20
CA SER A 122 -10.43 12.66 12.25
C SER A 122 -9.54 12.66 10.99
N ILE A 123 -8.95 13.81 10.64
CA ILE A 123 -8.14 14.01 9.44
C ILE A 123 -6.66 13.83 9.75
N VAL A 124 -6.14 14.59 10.73
CA VAL A 124 -4.77 14.50 11.23
C VAL A 124 -4.83 14.38 12.75
N PRO A 125 -4.40 13.26 13.34
CA PRO A 125 -4.29 13.13 14.79
C PRO A 125 -3.29 14.17 15.30
N PRO A 126 -3.69 15.10 16.17
CA PRO A 126 -2.79 16.13 16.69
C PRO A 126 -1.76 15.56 17.64
N GLU A 127 -1.96 14.35 18.19
CA GLU A 127 -0.91 13.61 18.89
C GLU A 127 0.29 13.33 17.97
N LEU A 128 0.05 13.19 16.66
CA LEU A 128 1.08 13.07 15.63
C LEU A 128 1.61 14.44 15.16
N SER A 129 0.89 15.52 15.45
CA SER A 129 1.26 16.88 15.07
C SER A 129 2.16 17.50 16.14
N GLY A 130 3.47 17.26 16.05
CA GLY A 130 4.47 17.87 16.93
C GLY A 130 4.99 16.97 18.04
N GLN A 131 4.60 15.69 18.07
CA GLN A 131 5.23 14.67 18.93
C GLN A 131 5.81 13.53 18.09
N SER A 132 6.67 12.72 18.72
CA SER A 132 7.17 11.50 18.12
C SER A 132 6.06 10.44 18.01
N LEU A 133 6.16 9.51 17.04
CA LEU A 133 5.14 8.48 16.83
C LEU A 133 4.96 7.62 18.08
N SER A 134 6.03 7.32 18.81
CA SER A 134 5.96 6.58 20.06
C SER A 134 5.12 7.29 21.13
N SER A 135 5.31 8.60 21.29
CA SER A 135 4.55 9.45 22.22
C SER A 135 3.07 9.54 21.81
N ALA A 136 2.81 9.64 20.51
CA ALA A 136 1.46 9.68 19.98
C ALA A 136 0.70 8.38 20.27
N LEU A 137 1.32 7.23 20.01
CA LEU A 137 0.72 5.91 20.27
C LEU A 137 0.52 5.64 21.77
N HIS A 138 1.45 6.10 22.61
CA HIS A 138 1.30 6.02 24.06
C HIS A 138 0.10 6.85 24.54
N SER A 139 -0.04 8.08 24.04
CA SER A 139 -1.18 8.95 24.34
C SER A 139 -2.51 8.36 23.89
N LEU A 140 -2.55 7.77 22.68
CA LEU A 140 -3.72 7.08 22.15
C LEU A 140 -4.17 5.93 23.07
N CYS A 141 -3.23 5.08 23.49
CA CYS A 141 -3.52 3.94 24.38
C CYS A 141 -3.95 4.40 25.78
N TYR A 142 -3.30 5.43 26.32
CA TYR A 142 -3.66 6.04 27.60
C TYR A 142 -5.09 6.61 27.58
N ASN A 143 -5.44 7.35 26.52
CA ASN A 143 -6.77 7.90 26.34
C ASN A 143 -7.82 6.79 26.17
N PHE A 144 -7.49 5.72 25.45
CA PHE A 144 -8.36 4.55 25.33
C PHE A 144 -8.63 3.91 26.69
N LYS A 145 -7.57 3.66 27.49
CA LYS A 145 -7.68 3.14 28.86
C LYS A 145 -8.61 4.00 29.71
N ASN A 146 -8.44 5.32 29.69
CA ASN A 146 -9.27 6.24 30.47
C ASN A 146 -10.74 6.27 30.02
N LYS A 147 -10.99 6.09 28.72
CA LYS A 147 -12.34 6.16 28.15
C LYS A 147 -13.14 4.87 28.35
N THR A 148 -12.48 3.71 28.24
CA THR A 148 -13.14 2.39 28.29
C THR A 148 -13.02 1.70 29.65
N GLY A 149 -12.02 2.07 30.44
CA GLY A 149 -11.67 1.38 31.69
C GLY A 149 -10.92 0.06 31.47
N PHE A 150 -10.52 -0.28 30.24
CA PHE A 150 -9.78 -1.50 29.95
C PHE A 150 -8.34 -1.41 30.45
N GLU A 151 -7.78 -2.53 30.91
CA GLU A 151 -6.36 -2.66 31.16
C GLU A 151 -5.62 -2.67 29.82
N VAL A 152 -4.84 -1.61 29.55
CA VAL A 152 -4.03 -1.51 28.34
C VAL A 152 -2.55 -1.55 28.73
N SER A 153 -1.85 -2.57 28.23
CA SER A 153 -0.41 -2.72 28.38
C SER A 153 0.30 -2.33 27.08
N PHE A 154 1.35 -1.50 27.19
CA PHE A 154 2.06 -0.96 26.04
C PHE A 154 3.56 -1.23 26.15
N PHE A 155 4.09 -2.02 25.21
CA PHE A 155 5.48 -2.50 25.27
C PHE A 155 6.24 -2.18 23.98
N PHE A 156 7.02 -1.11 24.02
CA PHE A 156 8.00 -0.79 22.98
C PHE A 156 9.40 -1.10 23.50
N LYS A 157 10.10 -2.02 22.83
CA LYS A 157 11.55 -2.17 23.06
C LYS A 157 12.24 -0.87 22.66
N GLU A 158 13.25 -0.47 23.43
CA GLU A 158 13.94 0.83 23.27
C GLU A 158 14.46 1.04 21.83
N GLU A 159 14.95 -0.02 21.20
CA GLU A 159 15.42 -0.03 19.81
C GLU A 159 14.28 0.19 18.79
N ALA A 160 13.09 -0.35 19.07
CA ALA A 160 11.91 -0.15 18.23
C ALA A 160 11.36 1.28 18.39
N SER A 161 11.32 1.81 19.62
CA SER A 161 10.91 3.21 19.86
C SER A 161 11.83 4.19 19.13
N ARG A 162 13.15 4.00 19.20
CA ARG A 162 14.12 4.85 18.48
C ARG A 162 13.94 4.80 16.96
N LEU A 163 13.57 3.64 16.41
CA LEU A 163 13.30 3.51 14.97
C LEU A 163 12.00 4.21 14.57
N LEU A 164 10.92 4.04 15.34
CA LEU A 164 9.63 4.69 15.11
C LEU A 164 9.73 6.22 15.11
N ASP A 165 10.63 6.75 15.94
CA ASP A 165 10.83 8.18 16.12
C ASP A 165 11.95 8.77 15.24
N SER A 166 12.70 7.93 14.53
CA SER A 166 13.74 8.37 13.59
C SER A 166 13.16 8.81 12.24
N ASN A 167 13.98 9.43 11.40
CA ASN A 167 13.65 9.73 10.00
C ASN A 167 13.55 8.47 9.11
N PHE A 168 13.58 7.28 9.69
CA PHE A 168 13.35 6.02 8.98
C PHE A 168 11.94 5.91 8.40
N LEU A 169 10.94 6.48 9.10
CA LEU A 169 9.54 6.50 8.65
C LEU A 169 9.18 7.87 8.08
N SER A 170 8.52 7.88 6.93
CA SER A 170 7.88 9.09 6.41
C SER A 170 6.66 9.48 7.26
N GLU A 171 6.26 10.74 7.22
CA GLU A 171 5.07 11.22 7.94
C GLU A 171 3.79 10.44 7.58
N LEU A 172 3.67 10.03 6.31
CA LEU A 172 2.54 9.21 5.86
C LEU A 172 2.58 7.79 6.44
N GLN A 173 3.78 7.20 6.59
CA GLN A 173 3.93 5.90 7.24
C GLN A 173 3.61 5.99 8.75
N LYS A 174 4.07 7.06 9.42
CA LYS A 174 3.74 7.29 10.83
C LYS A 174 2.23 7.45 11.04
N LEU A 175 1.57 8.24 10.20
CA LEU A 175 0.12 8.41 10.20
C LEU A 175 -0.61 7.08 9.96
N SER A 176 -0.14 6.27 9.01
CA SER A 176 -0.74 4.97 8.69
C SER A 176 -0.65 4.02 9.88
N ILE A 177 0.52 3.91 10.52
CA ILE A 177 0.71 3.09 11.71
C ILE A 177 -0.23 3.54 12.83
N TYR A 178 -0.33 4.84 13.07
CA TYR A 178 -1.23 5.39 14.08
C TYR A 178 -2.70 5.02 13.81
N ARG A 179 -3.16 5.19 12.56
CA ARG A 179 -4.54 4.84 12.16
C ARG A 179 -4.81 3.34 12.31
N ILE A 180 -3.84 2.48 12.01
CA ILE A 180 -3.97 1.02 12.22
C ILE A 180 -4.21 0.70 13.70
N VAL A 181 -3.40 1.27 14.60
CA VAL A 181 -3.56 1.05 16.05
C VAL A 181 -4.91 1.62 16.53
N GLN A 182 -5.27 2.82 16.09
CA GLN A 182 -6.54 3.48 16.44
C GLN A 182 -7.76 2.64 16.03
N GLU A 183 -7.78 2.16 14.79
CA GLU A 183 -8.89 1.36 14.29
C GLU A 183 -8.94 -0.01 14.97
N SER A 184 -7.78 -0.62 15.24
CA SER A 184 -7.69 -1.87 15.99
C SER A 184 -8.28 -1.72 17.40
N LEU A 185 -7.94 -0.63 18.12
CA LEU A 185 -8.52 -0.31 19.43
C LEU A 185 -10.04 -0.07 19.34
N THR A 186 -10.49 0.62 18.30
CA THR A 186 -11.92 0.88 18.05
C THR A 186 -12.68 -0.43 17.82
N ASN A 187 -12.11 -1.33 17.01
CA ASN A 187 -12.68 -2.65 16.77
C ASN A 187 -12.72 -3.51 18.03
N ILE A 188 -11.67 -3.45 18.86
CA ILE A 188 -11.66 -4.11 20.17
C ILE A 188 -12.79 -3.58 21.05
N GLN A 189 -12.94 -2.26 21.16
CA GLN A 189 -14.01 -1.65 21.95
C GLN A 189 -15.40 -2.09 21.48
N LYS A 190 -15.63 -2.12 20.16
CA LYS A 190 -16.95 -2.42 19.59
C LYS A 190 -17.28 -3.91 19.59
N HIS A 191 -16.29 -4.78 19.46
CA HIS A 191 -16.52 -6.18 19.08
C HIS A 191 -15.83 -7.23 19.96
N ALA A 192 -14.72 -6.92 20.62
CA ALA A 192 -13.89 -7.96 21.24
C ALA A 192 -14.38 -8.42 22.62
N GLY A 193 -15.21 -7.62 23.32
CA GLY A 193 -15.75 -7.99 24.64
C GLY A 193 -14.71 -8.28 25.72
N THR A 194 -13.44 -7.92 25.50
CA THR A 194 -12.30 -8.14 26.40
C THR A 194 -12.01 -6.89 27.21
N CYS A 195 -11.55 -7.06 28.46
CA CYS A 195 -11.13 -5.97 29.35
C CYS A 195 -9.61 -5.74 29.33
N GLU A 196 -8.85 -6.50 28.54
CA GLU A 196 -7.39 -6.42 28.47
C GLU A 196 -6.90 -6.30 27.02
N VAL A 197 -6.00 -5.36 26.78
CA VAL A 197 -5.39 -5.07 25.48
C VAL A 197 -3.89 -4.91 25.63
N SER A 198 -3.11 -5.55 24.76
CA SER A 198 -1.65 -5.39 24.74
C SER A 198 -1.16 -4.96 23.36
N VAL A 199 -0.35 -3.91 23.30
CA VAL A 199 0.24 -3.38 22.06
C VAL A 199 1.76 -3.50 22.11
N PHE A 200 2.35 -4.11 21.09
CA PHE A 200 3.79 -4.37 20.99
C PHE A 200 4.38 -3.82 19.70
N ALA A 201 5.57 -3.21 19.79
CA ALA A 201 6.39 -2.93 18.62
C ALA A 201 7.76 -3.59 18.76
N ARG A 202 8.17 -4.33 17.73
CA ARG A 202 9.48 -4.96 17.64
C ARG A 202 10.14 -4.64 16.31
N LYS A 203 11.47 -4.48 16.34
CA LYS A 203 12.27 -4.54 15.11
C LYS A 203 12.39 -6.00 14.70
N ASP A 204 11.89 -6.33 13.52
CA ASP A 204 12.09 -7.67 12.96
C ASP A 204 13.48 -7.75 12.35
N TYR A 205 14.34 -8.59 12.91
CA TYR A 205 15.60 -8.94 12.27
C TYR A 205 15.27 -10.03 11.27
N LYS A 206 15.32 -9.71 9.97
CA LYS A 206 15.22 -10.74 8.92
C LYS A 206 16.27 -11.81 9.20
N ASN A 207 15.79 -12.94 9.71
CA ASN A 207 16.60 -14.13 9.86
C ASN A 207 16.89 -14.64 8.44
N GLU A 208 18.15 -14.89 8.09
CA GLU A 208 18.55 -15.47 6.79
C GLU A 208 18.02 -16.91 6.58
N ARG A 209 17.10 -17.38 7.44
CA ARG A 209 16.40 -18.66 7.31
C ARG A 209 14.90 -18.41 7.49
N GLY A 210 14.17 -18.62 6.41
CA GLY A 210 12.76 -18.21 6.25
C GLY A 210 11.80 -18.83 7.27
N GLY A 211 11.47 -18.05 8.30
CA GLY A 211 10.33 -18.28 9.17
C GLY A 211 9.54 -16.98 9.29
N GLY A 212 8.43 -16.88 8.55
CA GLY A 212 7.54 -15.73 8.63
C GLY A 212 6.79 -15.70 9.94
N TYR A 213 6.73 -14.53 10.57
CA TYR A 213 5.66 -14.18 11.50
C TYR A 213 5.28 -12.72 11.33
N THR A 214 4.08 -12.49 10.81
CA THR A 214 3.37 -11.20 10.85
C THR A 214 2.78 -11.02 12.25
N TYR A 215 3.03 -9.86 12.88
CA TYR A 215 2.28 -9.41 14.05
C TYR A 215 1.80 -7.98 13.80
N ILE A 216 0.47 -7.83 13.76
CA ILE A 216 -0.28 -6.65 14.17
C ILE A 216 -1.18 -7.14 15.30
#